data_AF-A0AAD2FN89-F1
#
_entry.id   AF-A0AAD2FN89-F1
#
_cell.length_a   1.000
_cell.length_b   1.000
_cell.length_c   1.000
_cell.angle_alpha   90.00
_cell.angle_beta   90.00
_cell.angle_gamma   90.00
#
_symmetry.space_group_name_H-M   'P 1'
#
loop_
_entity.id
_entity.type
_entity.pdbx_description
1 polymer ?
#
loop_
_entity_poly.entity_id
_entity_poly.type
_entity_poly.pdbx_seq_one_letter_code
_entity_poly.pdbx_strand_id
1 'polypeptide(L)'
;MMNIALRHRGYTVRRIKRAKGKTNAFSFKHNFGVSPCTAVWVYTDMQLTNIADAKIKGGEEDLKYFLMGRYYLRTYPTEEDLSATINFLAGWARTKTWAAIAKIRMLKKFSFLKAGLDYELGISLVDNRLLWIRGPFPAETNDITVLREEGLLAELKRRKQSAICDKGYNGEPNNVSTCNSHDNAGAKLFKSRALKGHEIFNNLLKQNNILDTRFRHNETKFRDAFEARCVLAQYRI
;
A
#
# COMPACT_ATOMS: atom_id res chain seq x y z
N MET A 1 19.64 0.60 8.62
CA MET A 1 18.22 1.04 8.79
C MET A 1 17.65 0.73 10.19
N MET A 2 17.53 -0.55 10.61
CA MET A 2 16.76 -0.94 11.81
C MET A 2 17.15 -0.19 13.11
N ASN A 3 18.45 -0.11 13.44
CA ASN A 3 18.89 0.58 14.67
C ASN A 3 18.58 2.08 14.65
N ILE A 4 18.76 2.74 13.50
CA ILE A 4 18.44 4.16 13.31
C ILE A 4 16.95 4.37 13.53
N ALA A 5 16.11 3.49 12.98
CA ALA A 5 14.67 3.56 13.09
C ALA A 5 14.16 3.34 14.52
N LEU A 6 14.73 2.38 15.25
CA LEU A 6 14.37 2.17 16.66
C LEU A 6 14.83 3.34 17.54
N ARG A 7 16.03 3.88 17.30
CA ARG A 7 16.50 5.11 17.96
C ARG A 7 15.58 6.30 17.67
N HIS A 8 15.11 6.42 16.43
CA HIS A 8 14.12 7.43 16.04
C HIS A 8 12.78 7.28 16.77
N ARG A 9 12.49 6.11 17.35
CA ARG A 9 11.33 5.86 18.23
C ARG A 9 11.66 5.92 19.72
N GLY A 10 12.79 6.53 20.09
CA GLY A 10 13.21 6.68 21.48
C GLY A 10 13.83 5.42 22.11
N TYR A 11 14.13 4.38 21.35
CA TYR A 11 14.79 3.20 21.91
C TYR A 11 16.25 3.52 22.20
N THR A 12 16.66 3.31 23.46
CA THR A 12 18.06 3.52 23.86
C THR A 12 18.98 2.51 23.16
N VAL A 13 20.22 2.92 22.90
CA VAL A 13 21.26 2.04 22.33
C VAL A 13 21.42 0.78 23.18
N ARG A 14 21.36 0.91 24.51
CA ARG A 14 21.41 -0.21 25.45
C ARG A 14 20.25 -1.19 25.25
N ARG A 15 19.01 -0.70 25.10
CA ARG A 15 17.83 -1.56 24.83
C ARG A 15 17.99 -2.32 23.52
N ILE A 16 18.40 -1.64 22.45
CA ILE A 16 18.56 -2.25 21.13
C ILE A 16 19.64 -3.35 21.16
N LYS A 17 20.78 -3.09 21.82
CA LYS A 17 21.89 -4.06 21.93
C LYS A 17 21.50 -5.30 22.76
N ARG A 18 20.68 -5.15 23.80
CA ARG A 18 20.23 -6.28 24.65
C ARG A 18 19.18 -7.15 23.98
N ALA A 19 18.37 -6.58 23.09
CA ALA A 19 17.29 -7.30 22.44
C ALA A 19 17.81 -8.22 21.33
N LYS A 20 17.21 -9.41 21.21
CA LYS A 20 17.49 -10.33 20.10
C LYS A 20 17.08 -9.69 18.76
N GLY A 21 17.76 -10.05 17.67
CA GLY A 21 17.44 -9.54 16.33
C GLY A 21 15.96 -9.71 15.95
N LYS A 22 15.35 -10.85 16.29
CA LYS A 22 13.92 -11.10 16.09
C LYS A 22 13.03 -10.12 16.87
N THR A 23 13.39 -9.80 18.11
CA THR A 23 12.67 -8.82 18.95
C THR A 23 12.78 -7.41 18.36
N ASN A 24 13.98 -6.99 17.92
CA ASN A 24 14.16 -5.70 17.27
C ASN A 24 13.39 -5.60 15.95
N ALA A 25 13.37 -6.67 15.15
CA ALA A 25 12.58 -6.75 13.92
C ALA A 25 11.08 -6.67 14.20
N PHE A 26 10.60 -7.33 15.26
CA PHE A 26 9.21 -7.22 15.72
C PHE A 26 8.88 -5.79 16.16
N SER A 27 9.69 -5.17 17.00
CA SER A 27 9.51 -3.77 17.43
C SER A 27 9.52 -2.81 16.23
N PHE A 28 10.40 -3.03 15.25
CA PHE A 28 10.40 -2.26 14.02
C PHE A 28 9.07 -2.43 13.27
N LYS A 29 8.65 -3.67 13.01
CA LYS A 29 7.39 -3.96 12.30
C LYS A 29 6.18 -3.37 13.02
N HIS A 30 6.16 -3.41 14.34
CA HIS A 30 5.10 -2.82 15.15
C HIS A 30 5.00 -1.30 14.90
N ASN A 31 6.12 -0.58 14.93
CA ASN A 31 6.16 0.88 14.76
C ASN A 31 5.96 1.34 13.30
N PHE A 32 6.44 0.56 12.33
CA PHE A 32 6.51 0.99 10.93
C PHE A 32 5.64 0.15 9.99
N GLY A 33 4.91 -0.86 10.46
CA GLY A 33 3.94 -1.63 9.68
C GLY A 33 4.49 -2.60 8.62
N VAL A 34 5.81 -2.64 8.41
CA VAL A 34 6.51 -3.52 7.46
C VAL A 34 7.74 -4.13 8.12
N SER A 35 8.26 -5.22 7.56
CA SER A 35 9.54 -5.78 8.03
C SER A 35 10.69 -4.80 7.76
N PRO A 36 11.81 -4.89 8.51
CA PRO A 36 13.01 -4.10 8.21
C PRO A 36 13.53 -4.32 6.78
N CYS A 37 13.46 -5.56 6.26
CA CYS A 37 13.91 -5.90 4.93
C CYS A 37 13.06 -5.22 3.84
N THR A 38 11.73 -5.31 3.96
CA THR A 38 10.78 -4.60 3.09
C THR A 38 11.03 -3.09 3.10
N ALA A 39 11.26 -2.50 4.29
CA ALA A 39 11.55 -1.07 4.40
C ALA A 39 12.87 -0.69 3.69
N VAL A 40 13.88 -1.56 3.76
CA VAL A 40 15.15 -1.37 3.03
C VAL A 40 14.90 -1.40 1.52
N TRP A 41 14.17 -2.38 0.99
CA TRP A 41 13.90 -2.45 -0.45
C TRP A 41 13.19 -1.22 -0.97
N VAL A 42 12.13 -0.76 -0.28
CA VAL A 42 11.41 0.45 -0.69
C VAL A 42 12.34 1.67 -0.67
N TYR A 43 13.13 1.84 0.39
CA TYR A 43 14.06 2.95 0.50
C TYR A 43 15.15 2.90 -0.59
N THR A 44 15.70 1.72 -0.86
CA THR A 44 16.68 1.50 -1.92
C THR A 44 16.09 1.83 -3.29
N ASP A 45 14.86 1.41 -3.59
CA ASP A 45 14.20 1.74 -4.85
C ASP A 45 13.92 3.25 -4.96
N MET A 46 13.60 3.94 -3.86
CA MET A 46 13.54 5.41 -3.86
C MET A 46 14.90 6.06 -4.17
N GLN A 47 16.02 5.42 -3.82
CA GLN A 47 17.36 5.95 -4.15
C GLN A 47 17.73 5.68 -5.62
N LEU A 48 17.37 4.50 -6.12
CA LEU A 48 17.81 4.00 -7.43
C LEU A 48 16.84 4.33 -8.58
N THR A 49 15.59 4.68 -8.27
CA THR A 49 14.58 4.96 -9.28
C THR A 49 14.96 6.12 -10.21
N ASN A 50 14.56 5.99 -11.48
CA ASN A 50 14.66 7.05 -12.48
C ASN A 50 13.46 8.01 -12.44
N ILE A 51 12.47 7.74 -11.61
CA ILE A 51 11.30 8.62 -11.42
C ILE A 51 11.73 9.80 -10.56
N ALA A 52 11.92 10.97 -11.18
CA ALA A 52 12.43 12.17 -10.51
C ALA A 52 11.65 12.51 -9.23
N ASP A 53 10.33 12.40 -9.26
CA ASP A 53 9.48 12.71 -8.11
C ASP A 53 9.64 11.70 -6.96
N ALA A 54 9.92 10.42 -7.25
CA ALA A 54 10.17 9.39 -6.23
C ALA A 54 11.60 9.42 -5.70
N LYS A 55 12.55 9.97 -6.48
CA LYS A 55 13.98 9.88 -6.20
C LYS A 55 14.39 10.62 -4.92
N ILE A 56 15.28 10.02 -4.15
CA ILE A 56 15.93 10.61 -2.97
C ILE A 56 17.46 10.51 -3.09
N LYS A 57 18.19 11.38 -2.39
CA LYS A 57 19.66 11.32 -2.37
C LYS A 57 20.14 10.16 -1.49
N GLY A 58 19.39 9.88 -0.43
CA GLY A 58 19.77 8.96 0.62
C GLY A 58 20.50 9.65 1.77
N GLY A 59 20.93 8.86 2.75
CA GLY A 59 21.57 9.36 3.96
C GLY A 59 20.63 9.43 5.16
N GLU A 60 21.15 9.88 6.30
CA GLU A 60 20.42 9.81 7.57
C GLU A 60 19.17 10.70 7.58
N GLU A 61 19.24 11.87 6.94
CA GLU A 61 18.12 12.80 6.85
C GLU A 61 16.95 12.23 6.02
N ASP A 62 17.22 11.81 4.78
CA ASP A 62 16.23 11.17 3.92
C ASP A 62 15.66 9.88 4.56
N LEU A 63 16.50 9.13 5.29
CA LEU A 63 16.04 7.97 6.04
C LEU A 63 15.07 8.34 7.16
N LYS A 64 15.31 9.44 7.89
CA LYS A 64 14.39 9.94 8.92
C LYS A 64 13.04 10.33 8.28
N TYR A 65 13.05 11.04 7.16
CA TYR A 65 11.81 11.41 6.45
C TYR A 65 11.03 10.20 5.96
N PHE A 66 11.72 9.21 5.40
CA PHE A 66 11.11 7.94 5.01
C PHE A 66 10.45 7.23 6.20
N LEU A 67 11.15 7.14 7.33
CA LEU A 67 10.64 6.49 8.54
C LEU A 67 9.48 7.27 9.16
N MET A 68 9.49 8.60 9.10
CA MET A 68 8.37 9.45 9.49
C MET A 68 7.13 9.15 8.65
N GLY A 69 7.26 9.12 7.31
CA GLY A 69 6.20 8.73 6.41
C GLY A 69 5.65 7.33 6.73
N ARG A 70 6.53 6.36 7.00
CA ARG A 70 6.12 5.00 7.39
C ARG A 70 5.36 4.94 8.71
N TYR A 71 5.86 5.62 9.73
CA TYR A 71 5.21 5.71 11.04
C TYR A 71 3.83 6.36 10.91
N TYR A 72 3.72 7.42 10.10
CA TYR A 72 2.47 8.12 9.86
C TYR A 72 1.44 7.24 9.15
N LEU A 73 1.84 6.53 8.09
CA LEU A 73 0.98 5.56 7.43
C LEU A 73 0.51 4.45 8.39
N ARG A 74 1.42 3.93 9.23
CA ARG A 74 1.12 2.82 10.14
C ARG A 74 0.15 3.21 11.25
N THR A 75 0.40 4.35 11.88
CA THR A 75 -0.19 4.71 13.17
C THR A 75 -1.23 5.81 13.05
N TYR A 76 -1.12 6.62 12.00
CA TYR A 76 -1.90 7.83 11.76
C TYR A 76 -1.98 8.74 12.99
N PRO A 77 -0.84 9.19 13.54
CA PRO A 77 -0.78 10.02 14.73
C PRO A 77 -1.38 11.42 14.46
N THR A 78 -1.73 12.16 15.51
CA THR A 78 -1.91 13.62 15.39
C THR A 78 -0.58 14.30 15.06
N GLU A 79 -0.62 15.57 14.67
CA GLU A 79 0.62 16.32 14.39
C GLU A 79 1.46 16.52 15.65
N GLU A 80 0.81 16.67 16.82
CA GLU A 80 1.51 16.75 18.10
C GLU A 80 2.11 15.42 18.52
N ASP A 81 1.38 14.30 18.37
CA ASP A 81 1.94 12.97 18.66
C ASP A 81 3.13 12.65 17.75
N LEU A 82 3.05 13.08 16.48
CA LEU A 82 4.14 12.95 15.53
C LEU A 82 5.33 13.79 15.99
N SER A 83 5.13 15.08 16.25
CA SER A 83 6.12 16.04 16.76
C SER A 83 6.86 15.51 17.98
N ALA A 84 6.12 15.07 19.00
CA ALA A 84 6.66 14.48 20.23
C ALA A 84 7.46 13.20 19.97
N THR A 85 7.02 12.39 19.00
CA THR A 85 7.68 11.14 18.61
C THR A 85 9.04 11.37 17.96
N ILE A 86 9.17 12.40 17.12
CA ILE A 86 10.35 12.61 16.26
C ILE A 86 11.24 13.77 16.73
N ASN A 87 10.79 14.52 17.74
CA ASN A 87 11.45 15.70 18.28
C ASN A 87 11.70 16.79 17.22
N PHE A 88 10.66 17.11 16.43
CA PHE A 88 10.65 18.19 15.44
C PHE A 88 9.41 19.05 15.63
N LEU A 89 9.46 20.33 15.24
CA LEU A 89 8.27 21.18 15.18
C LEU A 89 7.16 20.55 14.32
N ALA A 90 5.92 20.52 14.84
CA ALA A 90 4.78 19.82 14.24
C ALA A 90 4.53 20.17 12.76
N GLY A 91 4.56 21.45 12.40
CA GLY A 91 4.35 21.88 11.01
C GLY A 91 5.44 21.41 10.05
N TRP A 92 6.69 21.36 10.51
CA TRP A 92 7.82 20.87 9.72
C TRP A 92 7.76 19.35 9.58
N ALA A 93 7.48 18.66 10.69
CA ALA A 93 7.23 17.23 10.74
C ALA A 93 6.16 16.79 9.73
N ARG A 94 5.01 17.49 9.73
CA ARG A 94 3.92 17.28 8.78
C ARG A 94 4.40 17.39 7.34
N THR A 95 5.09 18.47 7.01
CA THR A 95 5.53 18.78 5.65
C THR A 95 6.46 17.68 5.11
N LYS A 96 7.47 17.29 5.89
CA LYS A 96 8.41 16.24 5.50
C LYS A 96 7.76 14.87 5.41
N THR A 97 6.81 14.57 6.30
CA THR A 97 6.05 13.31 6.30
C THR A 97 5.22 13.15 5.02
N TRP A 98 4.44 14.16 4.65
CA TRP A 98 3.65 14.12 3.42
C TRP A 98 4.52 14.07 2.16
N ALA A 99 5.64 14.77 2.15
CA ALA A 99 6.61 14.67 1.06
C ALA A 99 7.13 13.22 0.93
N ALA A 100 7.49 12.56 2.04
CA ALA A 100 7.94 11.17 2.01
C ALA A 100 6.84 10.20 1.53
N ILE A 101 5.59 10.38 1.96
CA ILE A 101 4.45 9.57 1.50
C ILE A 101 4.25 9.75 -0.01
N ALA A 102 4.27 10.99 -0.50
CA ALA A 102 4.15 11.29 -1.92
C ALA A 102 5.26 10.61 -2.73
N LYS A 103 6.51 10.63 -2.25
CA LYS A 103 7.64 9.95 -2.90
C LYS A 103 7.47 8.42 -2.96
N ILE A 104 7.05 7.79 -1.85
CA ILE A 104 6.76 6.35 -1.82
C ILE A 104 5.67 6.01 -2.83
N ARG A 105 4.60 6.80 -2.86
CA ARG A 105 3.51 6.67 -3.82
C ARG A 105 4.03 6.72 -5.27
N MET A 106 4.96 7.61 -5.59
CA MET A 106 5.46 7.78 -6.97
C MET A 106 6.20 6.55 -7.53
N LEU A 107 6.51 5.54 -6.70
CA LEU A 107 6.97 4.24 -7.20
C LEU A 107 5.85 3.40 -7.85
N LYS A 108 4.59 3.83 -7.77
CA LYS A 108 3.46 3.23 -8.50
C LYS A 108 3.51 3.59 -9.99
N LYS A 109 2.91 2.77 -10.83
CA LYS A 109 2.93 2.96 -12.30
C LYS A 109 1.71 3.71 -12.91
N PHE A 110 0.66 4.10 -12.17
CA PHE A 110 -0.55 4.78 -12.72
C PHE A 110 -1.28 5.70 -11.70
N SER A 111 -2.24 6.55 -12.12
CA SER A 111 -2.88 7.62 -11.30
C SER A 111 -4.28 8.08 -11.83
N PHE A 112 -5.38 8.32 -11.05
CA PHE A 112 -6.38 9.48 -11.04
C PHE A 112 -7.30 9.52 -9.74
N LEU A 113 -8.30 10.45 -9.57
CA LEU A 113 -8.91 10.97 -8.28
C LEU A 113 -10.46 11.29 -8.23
N LYS A 114 -11.13 11.13 -7.05
CA LYS A 114 -12.32 11.84 -6.42
C LYS A 114 -12.63 11.32 -4.96
N ALA A 115 -13.70 11.67 -4.19
CA ALA A 115 -13.93 11.38 -2.72
C ALA A 115 -15.25 10.63 -2.34
N GLY A 116 -15.25 9.86 -1.21
CA GLY A 116 -16.24 8.83 -0.82
C GLY A 116 -16.08 7.47 -1.53
N LEU A 117 -15.04 6.67 -1.21
CA LEU A 117 -14.27 6.02 -2.27
C LEU A 117 -14.03 4.52 -2.27
N ASP A 118 -14.29 3.90 -3.42
CA ASP A 118 -13.84 2.55 -3.79
C ASP A 118 -12.69 2.59 -4.79
N TYR A 119 -11.83 1.57 -4.74
CA TYR A 119 -10.78 1.35 -5.73
C TYR A 119 -10.94 -0.04 -6.32
N GLU A 120 -10.81 -0.15 -7.64
CA GLU A 120 -10.69 -1.42 -8.33
C GLU A 120 -9.21 -1.81 -8.43
N LEU A 121 -8.85 -2.94 -7.83
CA LEU A 121 -7.48 -3.46 -7.83
C LEU A 121 -7.43 -4.74 -8.68
N GLY A 122 -6.44 -4.82 -9.56
CA GLY A 122 -6.16 -6.04 -10.33
C GLY A 122 -4.78 -6.57 -10.00
N ILE A 123 -4.73 -7.83 -9.60
CA ILE A 123 -3.52 -8.52 -9.16
C ILE A 123 -3.19 -9.65 -10.14
N SER A 124 -1.91 -9.79 -10.47
CA SER A 124 -1.37 -10.88 -11.26
C SER A 124 -1.61 -12.23 -10.58
N LEU A 125 -2.19 -13.18 -11.30
CA LEU A 125 -2.39 -14.55 -10.81
C LEU A 125 -1.08 -15.35 -10.66
N VAL A 126 0.01 -14.88 -11.28
CA VAL A 126 1.30 -15.59 -11.32
C VAL A 126 2.21 -15.16 -10.18
N ASP A 127 2.45 -13.85 -10.05
CA ASP A 127 3.42 -13.28 -9.13
C ASP A 127 2.79 -12.38 -8.06
N ASN A 128 1.45 -12.35 -7.97
CA ASN A 128 0.69 -11.56 -6.99
C ASN A 128 1.06 -10.06 -6.98
N ARG A 129 1.65 -9.54 -8.06
CA ARG A 129 1.95 -8.12 -8.21
C ARG A 129 0.70 -7.35 -8.60
N LEU A 130 0.57 -6.14 -8.07
CA LEU A 130 -0.48 -5.21 -8.43
C LEU A 130 -0.24 -4.70 -9.85
N LEU A 131 -1.16 -5.02 -10.76
CA LEU A 131 -1.09 -4.66 -12.19
C LEU A 131 -2.04 -3.51 -12.54
N TRP A 132 -3.14 -3.39 -11.79
CA TRP A 132 -4.20 -2.44 -12.04
C TRP A 132 -4.62 -1.77 -10.73
N ILE A 133 -4.76 -0.45 -10.79
CA ILE A 133 -5.42 0.36 -9.77
C ILE A 133 -6.28 1.35 -10.54
N ARG A 134 -7.58 1.30 -10.31
CA ARG A 134 -8.51 2.28 -10.85
C ARG A 134 -9.39 2.81 -9.74
N GLY A 135 -9.86 4.03 -9.95
CA GLY A 135 -10.57 4.81 -8.98
C GLY A 135 -9.72 5.99 -8.49
N PRO A 136 -10.15 6.62 -7.43
CA PRO A 136 -11.26 6.19 -6.59
C PRO A 136 -12.66 6.54 -7.17
N PHE A 137 -13.68 5.73 -6.86
CA PHE A 137 -15.08 5.87 -7.32
C PHE A 137 -16.02 6.13 -6.15
N PRO A 138 -17.16 6.82 -6.32
CA PRO A 138 -18.19 6.88 -5.28
C PRO A 138 -18.59 5.48 -4.78
N ALA A 139 -18.60 5.28 -3.46
CA ALA A 139 -18.81 3.98 -2.76
C ALA A 139 -20.22 3.35 -2.93
N GLU A 140 -21.01 3.87 -3.87
CA GLU A 140 -22.35 3.39 -4.23
C GLU A 140 -22.37 2.74 -5.63
N THR A 141 -21.22 2.72 -6.32
CA THR A 141 -21.12 2.18 -7.67
C THR A 141 -20.96 0.67 -7.61
N ASN A 142 -21.87 -0.09 -8.22
CA ASN A 142 -21.76 -1.55 -8.27
C ASN A 142 -20.47 -2.00 -8.99
N ASP A 143 -19.85 -3.06 -8.49
CA ASP A 143 -18.61 -3.66 -9.02
C ASP A 143 -18.64 -3.90 -10.54
N ILE A 144 -19.75 -4.45 -11.05
CA ILE A 144 -19.92 -4.74 -12.48
C ILE A 144 -20.00 -3.46 -13.33
N THR A 145 -20.54 -2.38 -12.78
CA THR A 145 -20.61 -1.07 -13.45
C THR A 145 -19.22 -0.48 -13.54
N VAL A 146 -18.47 -0.49 -12.43
CA VAL A 146 -17.06 -0.07 -12.41
C VAL A 146 -16.25 -0.85 -13.45
N LEU A 147 -16.35 -2.18 -13.48
CA LEU A 147 -15.62 -3.00 -14.45
C LEU A 147 -15.88 -2.56 -15.90
N ARG A 148 -17.15 -2.29 -16.24
CA ARG A 148 -17.60 -1.95 -17.59
C ARG A 148 -17.21 -0.54 -18.00
N GLU A 149 -17.37 0.42 -17.09
CA GLU A 149 -17.29 1.85 -17.40
C GLU A 149 -15.91 2.45 -17.12
N GLU A 150 -15.13 1.86 -16.20
CA GLU A 150 -13.88 2.45 -15.71
C GLU A 150 -12.62 1.88 -16.36
N GLY A 151 -12.80 1.08 -17.41
CA GLY A 151 -11.78 0.76 -18.40
C GLY A 151 -11.07 -0.59 -18.20
N LEU A 152 -11.25 -1.29 -17.09
CA LEU A 152 -10.64 -2.61 -16.91
C LEU A 152 -11.15 -3.61 -17.95
N LEU A 153 -12.45 -3.65 -18.21
CA LEU A 153 -13.02 -4.52 -19.24
C LEU A 153 -12.45 -4.22 -20.64
N ALA A 154 -12.31 -2.93 -20.97
CA ALA A 154 -11.73 -2.49 -22.24
C ALA A 154 -10.26 -2.93 -22.35
N GLU A 155 -9.49 -2.81 -21.27
CA GLU A 155 -8.09 -3.23 -21.22
C GLU A 155 -7.92 -4.75 -21.33
N LEU A 156 -8.77 -5.52 -20.65
CA LEU A 156 -8.82 -6.98 -20.77
C LEU A 156 -9.13 -7.42 -22.20
N LYS A 157 -10.13 -6.80 -22.84
CA LYS A 157 -10.47 -7.04 -24.25
C LYS A 157 -9.32 -6.70 -25.18
N ARG A 158 -8.71 -5.52 -25.01
CA ARG A 158 -7.56 -5.05 -25.81
C ARG A 158 -6.38 -6.01 -25.73
N ARG A 159 -6.10 -6.54 -24.54
CA ARG A 159 -5.00 -7.49 -24.31
C ARG A 159 -5.36 -8.95 -24.59
N LYS A 160 -6.63 -9.25 -24.91
CA LYS A 160 -7.16 -10.62 -25.04
C LYS A 160 -6.91 -11.44 -23.77
N GLN A 161 -7.13 -10.82 -22.62
CA GLN A 161 -6.95 -11.41 -21.30
C GLN A 161 -8.29 -11.55 -20.56
N SER A 162 -8.27 -12.38 -19.51
CA SER A 162 -9.40 -12.57 -18.61
C SER A 162 -8.97 -12.38 -17.15
N ALA A 163 -9.90 -11.95 -16.31
CA ALA A 163 -9.73 -11.80 -14.87
C ALA A 163 -10.54 -12.85 -14.11
N ILE A 164 -10.09 -13.20 -12.90
CA ILE A 164 -10.87 -13.94 -11.92
C ILE A 164 -11.39 -12.94 -10.90
N CYS A 165 -12.71 -12.92 -10.71
CA CYS A 165 -13.38 -11.95 -9.85
C CYS A 165 -14.37 -12.64 -8.90
N ASP A 166 -14.82 -11.90 -7.89
CA ASP A 166 -15.92 -12.34 -7.04
C ASP A 166 -17.27 -12.31 -7.80
N LYS A 167 -18.31 -12.92 -7.23
CA LYS A 167 -19.64 -13.05 -7.83
C LYS A 167 -20.32 -11.71 -8.15
N GLY A 168 -19.93 -10.62 -7.48
CA GLY A 168 -20.40 -9.26 -7.79
C GLY A 168 -20.08 -8.81 -9.23
N TYR A 169 -19.10 -9.45 -9.89
CA TYR A 169 -18.69 -9.17 -11.25
C TYR A 169 -19.33 -10.09 -12.31
N ASN A 170 -20.42 -10.78 -11.97
CA ASN A 170 -21.18 -11.55 -12.95
C ASN A 170 -21.77 -10.63 -14.04
N GLY A 171 -21.67 -11.03 -15.31
CA GLY A 171 -22.25 -10.30 -16.44
C GLY A 171 -21.34 -10.13 -17.65
N GLU A 172 -20.05 -10.48 -17.56
CA GLU A 172 -19.06 -10.37 -18.65
C GLU A 172 -18.27 -11.68 -18.87
N PRO A 173 -18.92 -12.80 -19.28
CA PRO A 173 -18.31 -14.14 -19.28
C PRO A 173 -17.13 -14.31 -20.23
N ASN A 174 -16.98 -13.44 -21.23
CA ASN A 174 -15.87 -13.49 -22.19
C ASN A 174 -14.53 -13.00 -21.59
N ASN A 175 -14.58 -12.19 -20.53
CA ASN A 175 -13.40 -11.56 -19.94
C ASN A 175 -13.32 -11.74 -18.41
N VAL A 176 -14.39 -12.14 -17.75
CA VAL A 176 -14.43 -12.36 -16.31
C VAL A 176 -14.90 -13.78 -16.00
N SER A 177 -14.14 -14.46 -15.14
CA SER A 177 -14.49 -15.77 -14.60
C SER A 177 -14.76 -15.67 -13.10
N THR A 178 -15.99 -15.98 -12.70
CA THR A 178 -16.41 -16.03 -11.28
C THR A 178 -16.59 -17.47 -10.82
N CYS A 179 -16.59 -17.72 -9.50
CA CYS A 179 -16.89 -19.04 -8.95
C CYS A 179 -18.34 -19.45 -9.23
N ASN A 180 -18.53 -20.59 -9.90
CA ASN A 180 -19.87 -21.10 -10.25
C ASN A 180 -19.99 -22.62 -10.03
N SER A 181 -21.22 -23.14 -10.14
CA SER A 181 -21.54 -24.56 -9.91
C SER A 181 -20.96 -25.50 -10.97
N HIS A 182 -20.75 -25.00 -12.19
CA HIS A 182 -20.22 -25.76 -13.33
C HIS A 182 -18.69 -25.94 -13.28
N ASP A 183 -18.00 -25.27 -12.35
CA ASP A 183 -16.57 -25.43 -12.16
C ASP A 183 -16.24 -26.86 -11.69
N ASN A 184 -15.33 -27.52 -12.42
CA ASN A 184 -14.71 -28.75 -11.95
C ASN A 184 -13.81 -28.50 -10.72
N ALA A 185 -13.39 -29.56 -10.03
CA ALA A 185 -12.59 -29.44 -8.81
C ALA A 185 -11.30 -28.62 -9.00
N GLY A 186 -10.60 -28.79 -10.12
CA GLY A 186 -9.38 -28.03 -10.45
C GLY A 186 -9.65 -26.54 -10.65
N ALA A 187 -10.70 -26.18 -11.40
CA ALA A 187 -11.12 -24.80 -11.62
C ALA A 187 -11.56 -24.13 -10.30
N LYS A 188 -12.32 -24.83 -9.45
CA LYS A 188 -12.70 -24.34 -8.11
C LYS A 188 -11.47 -24.03 -7.26
N LEU A 189 -10.50 -24.95 -7.22
CA LEU A 189 -9.27 -24.75 -6.45
C LEU A 189 -8.44 -23.58 -6.99
N PHE A 190 -8.32 -23.45 -8.30
CA PHE A 190 -7.58 -22.36 -8.94
C PHE A 190 -8.20 -21.00 -8.64
N LYS A 191 -9.52 -20.84 -8.84
CA LYS A 191 -10.24 -19.59 -8.52
C LYS A 191 -10.20 -19.28 -7.03
N SER A 192 -10.33 -20.27 -6.16
CA SER A 192 -10.22 -20.08 -4.71
C SER A 192 -8.84 -19.55 -4.30
N ARG A 193 -7.76 -20.07 -4.89
CA ARG A 193 -6.40 -19.57 -4.64
C ARG A 193 -6.22 -18.13 -5.12
N ALA A 194 -6.74 -17.79 -6.30
CA ALA A 194 -6.72 -16.44 -6.84
C ALA A 194 -7.43 -15.44 -5.91
N LEU A 195 -8.66 -15.75 -5.48
CA LEU A 195 -9.43 -14.89 -4.58
C LEU A 195 -8.76 -14.72 -3.21
N LYS A 196 -8.20 -15.80 -2.63
CA LYS A 196 -7.42 -15.71 -1.39
C LYS A 196 -6.17 -14.85 -1.53
N GLY A 197 -5.50 -14.90 -2.69
CA GLY A 197 -4.39 -13.99 -2.99
C GLY A 197 -4.81 -12.52 -2.95
N HIS A 198 -5.97 -12.21 -3.52
CA HIS A 198 -6.55 -10.86 -3.46
C HIS A 198 -6.91 -10.46 -2.02
N GLU A 199 -7.51 -11.35 -1.23
CA GLU A 199 -7.78 -11.11 0.20
C GLU A 199 -6.50 -10.85 1.01
N ILE A 200 -5.41 -11.59 0.74
CA ILE A 200 -4.11 -11.35 1.37
C ILE A 200 -3.65 -9.92 1.08
N PHE A 201 -3.73 -9.46 -0.18
CA PHE A 201 -3.37 -8.09 -0.55
C PHE A 201 -4.22 -7.05 0.20
N ASN A 202 -5.54 -7.23 0.22
CA ASN A 202 -6.47 -6.34 0.93
C ASN A 202 -6.17 -6.30 2.44
N ASN A 203 -5.87 -7.44 3.04
CA ASN A 203 -5.46 -7.51 4.45
C ASN A 203 -4.13 -6.77 4.71
N LEU A 204 -3.20 -6.77 3.75
CA LEU A 204 -1.97 -5.97 3.87
C LEU A 204 -2.26 -4.47 3.86
N LEU A 205 -3.25 -4.00 3.09
CA LEU A 205 -3.67 -2.60 3.10
C LEU A 205 -4.26 -2.22 4.48
N LYS A 206 -5.15 -3.06 5.02
CA LYS A 206 -5.85 -2.86 6.31
C LYS A 206 -4.93 -2.85 7.55
N GLN A 207 -3.71 -3.38 7.46
CA GLN A 207 -2.75 -3.38 8.59
C GLN A 207 -2.24 -1.99 9.02
N ASN A 208 -2.71 -0.89 8.40
CA ASN A 208 -2.24 0.47 8.65
C ASN A 208 -3.43 1.37 9.00
N ASN A 209 -3.34 2.05 10.14
CA ASN A 209 -4.47 2.77 10.74
C ASN A 209 -4.95 3.95 9.88
N ILE A 210 -4.12 4.43 8.96
CA ILE A 210 -4.49 5.54 8.05
C ILE A 210 -5.66 5.21 7.12
N LEU A 211 -5.89 3.92 6.83
CA LEU A 211 -7.02 3.45 6.02
C LEU A 211 -8.15 2.81 6.86
N ASP A 212 -7.93 2.63 8.16
CA ASP A 212 -8.84 1.94 9.07
C ASP A 212 -9.68 2.90 9.92
N THR A 213 -9.20 4.15 10.05
CA THR A 213 -9.86 5.21 10.83
C THR A 213 -10.39 6.30 9.90
N ARG A 214 -11.29 7.15 10.42
CA ARG A 214 -11.77 8.34 9.68
C ARG A 214 -10.58 9.20 9.26
N PHE A 215 -10.44 9.39 7.95
CA PHE A 215 -9.37 10.19 7.39
C PHE A 215 -9.59 11.68 7.69
N ARG A 216 -8.55 12.33 8.23
CA ARG A 216 -8.53 13.71 8.77
C ARG A 216 -8.00 14.76 7.79
N HIS A 217 -7.56 14.35 6.60
CA HIS A 217 -7.03 15.26 5.57
C HIS A 217 -7.91 15.24 4.32
N ASN A 218 -7.58 16.09 3.33
CA ASN A 218 -8.28 16.14 2.06
C ASN A 218 -8.09 14.87 1.21
N GLU A 219 -8.92 14.73 0.20
CA GLU A 219 -8.92 13.59 -0.72
C GLU A 219 -7.58 13.36 -1.43
N THR A 220 -6.90 14.44 -1.86
CA THR A 220 -5.57 14.34 -2.48
C THR A 220 -4.61 13.58 -1.59
N LYS A 221 -4.59 13.90 -0.29
CA LYS A 221 -3.78 13.20 0.70
C LYS A 221 -4.27 11.78 0.99
N PHE A 222 -5.57 11.52 0.90
CA PHE A 222 -6.11 10.17 1.05
C PHE A 222 -5.56 9.26 -0.05
N ARG A 223 -5.62 9.73 -1.29
CA ARG A 223 -5.06 9.03 -2.44
C ARG A 223 -3.55 8.82 -2.29
N ASP A 224 -2.82 9.84 -1.84
CA ASP A 224 -1.39 9.69 -1.56
C ASP A 224 -1.11 8.56 -0.57
N ALA A 225 -1.90 8.50 0.50
CA ALA A 225 -1.79 7.46 1.51
C ALA A 225 -2.17 6.08 0.97
N PHE A 226 -3.32 5.95 0.29
CA PHE A 226 -3.82 4.69 -0.25
C PHE A 226 -2.85 4.08 -1.26
N GLU A 227 -2.40 4.88 -2.23
CA GLU A 227 -1.50 4.39 -3.26
C GLU A 227 -0.09 4.09 -2.70
N ALA A 228 0.41 4.89 -1.75
CA ALA A 228 1.64 4.54 -1.02
C ALA A 228 1.47 3.20 -0.26
N ARG A 229 0.29 2.93 0.30
CA ARG A 229 -0.01 1.63 0.93
C ARG A 229 -0.02 0.48 -0.06
N CYS A 230 -0.57 0.66 -1.27
CA CYS A 230 -0.52 -0.32 -2.35
C CYS A 230 0.91 -0.68 -2.73
N VAL A 231 1.76 0.33 -2.95
CA VAL A 231 3.19 0.13 -3.22
C VAL A 231 3.81 -0.70 -2.10
N LEU A 232 3.63 -0.30 -0.84
CA LEU A 232 4.19 -1.00 0.31
C LEU A 232 3.65 -2.43 0.50
N ALA A 233 2.41 -2.72 0.08
CA ALA A 233 1.87 -4.08 0.10
C ALA A 233 2.55 -4.96 -0.94
N GLN A 234 2.84 -4.42 -2.12
CA GLN A 234 3.53 -5.13 -3.20
C GLN A 234 4.95 -5.58 -2.80
N TYR A 235 5.69 -4.81 -2.00
CA TYR A 235 7.01 -5.23 -1.51
C TYR A 235 6.97 -6.33 -0.42
N ARG A 236 5.78 -6.79 -0.01
CA ARG A 236 5.60 -7.82 1.03
C ARG A 236 5.14 -9.17 0.48
N ILE A 237 4.78 -9.19 -0.80
CA ILE A 237 4.29 -10.33 -1.54
C ILE A 237 5.45 -10.86 -2.38
#